data_AF-A0A8J7U9E3-F1
#
_entry.id   AF-A0A8J7U9E3-F1
#
_cell.length_a   1.000
_cell.length_b   1.000
_cell.length_c   1.000
_cell.angle_alpha   90.00
_cell.angle_beta   90.00
_cell.angle_gamma   90.00
#
_symmetry.space_group_name_H-M   'P 1'
#
loop_
_entity.id
_entity.type
_entity.pdbx_description
1 polymer ?
#
loop_
_entity_poly.entity_id
_entity_poly.type
_entity_poly.pdbx_seq_one_letter_code
_entity_poly.pdbx_strand_id
1 'polypeptide(L)'
;MDESEFEIVDWQTFYSLCLEAADKVKRSKKRYDAFVGISRGGLVPLRILSDELEQENLFVIRVVFYEDIKKTATEPIIKDDIKINVKGLKLLVIDDVSDSGRSLKKVIEYLRDAGAKEVDSLTIFYKPHSEVIPTFYVRETKKWIVFPHERRETILKIIEKEKNKPMEKLREDLINIGFEPYVVDRVLTSKSEKETEI
;
A
#
# COMPACT_ATOMS: atom_id res chain seq x y z
N MET A 1 22.75 3.72 -4.37
CA MET A 1 21.47 4.05 -3.73
C MET A 1 21.77 5.09 -2.68
N ASP A 2 21.04 6.20 -2.68
CA ASP A 2 21.14 7.23 -1.65
C ASP A 2 20.07 6.97 -0.58
N GLU A 3 20.47 6.92 0.69
CA GLU A 3 19.56 6.77 1.84
C GLU A 3 18.49 7.87 1.86
N SER A 4 18.81 9.06 1.33
CA SER A 4 17.88 10.17 1.27
C SER A 4 16.64 9.90 0.40
N GLU A 5 16.71 8.92 -0.52
CA GLU A 5 15.63 8.56 -1.44
C GLU A 5 14.60 7.60 -0.82
N PHE A 6 14.93 6.95 0.30
CA PHE A 6 14.09 5.92 0.92
C PHE A 6 13.51 6.36 2.27
N GLU A 7 12.34 5.81 2.57
CA GLU A 7 11.68 5.94 3.86
C GLU A 7 11.34 4.55 4.37
N ILE A 8 12.26 3.97 5.15
CA ILE A 8 12.10 2.64 5.73
C ILE A 8 11.22 2.77 6.97
N VAL A 9 10.00 2.21 6.89
CA VAL A 9 9.04 2.22 7.99
C VAL A 9 9.10 0.86 8.70
N ASP A 10 9.31 0.86 10.01
CA ASP A 10 9.22 -0.35 10.84
C ASP A 10 7.78 -0.58 11.37
N TRP A 11 7.53 -1.71 12.02
CA TRP A 11 6.20 -2.06 12.53
C TRP A 11 5.68 -1.08 13.58
N GLN A 12 6.54 -0.59 14.47
CA GLN A 12 6.16 0.32 15.54
C GLN A 12 5.75 1.70 14.99
N THR A 13 6.52 2.20 14.04
CA THR A 13 6.24 3.46 13.34
C THR A 13 4.98 3.31 12.50
N PHE A 14 4.84 2.21 11.75
CA PHE A 14 3.65 1.95 10.94
C PHE A 14 2.37 1.89 11.79
N TYR A 15 2.41 1.18 12.91
CA TYR A 15 1.31 1.14 13.88
C TYR A 15 0.96 2.53 14.42
N SER A 16 1.96 3.29 14.87
CA SER A 16 1.77 4.65 15.38
C SER A 16 1.13 5.58 14.33
N LEU A 17 1.54 5.47 13.06
CA LEU A 17 0.93 6.23 11.98
C LEU A 17 -0.54 5.81 11.73
N CYS A 18 -0.87 4.52 11.87
CA CYS A 18 -2.26 4.07 11.81
C CYS A 18 -3.11 4.66 12.95
N LEU A 19 -2.57 4.78 14.17
CA LEU A 19 -3.24 5.46 15.28
C LEU A 19 -3.48 6.94 14.98
N GLU A 20 -2.48 7.66 14.45
CA GLU A 20 -2.63 9.05 14.00
C GLU A 20 -3.75 9.18 12.93
N ALA A 21 -3.86 8.19 12.05
CA ALA A 21 -4.91 8.15 11.03
C ALA A 21 -6.30 7.94 11.65
N ALA A 22 -6.44 7.03 12.62
CA ALA A 22 -7.68 6.83 13.37
C ALA A 22 -8.12 8.11 14.08
N ASP A 23 -7.19 8.85 14.70
CA ASP A 23 -7.46 10.13 15.35
C ASP A 23 -7.96 11.20 14.37
N LYS A 24 -7.45 11.22 13.13
CA LYS A 24 -7.96 12.11 12.08
C LYS A 24 -9.42 11.78 11.73
N VAL A 25 -9.76 10.50 11.59
CA VAL A 25 -11.14 10.05 11.35
C VAL A 25 -12.04 10.44 12.53
N LYS A 26 -11.64 10.15 13.77
CA LYS A 26 -12.40 10.51 14.99
C LYS A 26 -12.67 12.02 15.06
N ARG A 27 -11.65 12.86 14.83
CA ARG A 27 -11.77 14.33 14.85
C ARG A 27 -12.70 14.88 13.77
N SER A 28 -12.78 14.23 12.61
CA SER A 28 -13.69 14.64 11.53
C SER A 28 -15.18 14.49 11.89
N LYS A 29 -15.49 13.69 12.93
CA LYS A 29 -16.85 13.30 13.32
C LYS A 29 -17.64 12.54 12.24
N LYS A 30 -17.00 12.16 11.13
CA LYS A 30 -17.61 11.28 10.13
C LYS A 30 -17.88 9.89 10.72
N ARG A 31 -18.83 9.19 10.12
CA ARG A 31 -19.23 7.82 10.43
C ARG A 31 -19.39 7.07 9.13
N TYR A 32 -18.93 5.83 9.12
CA TYR A 32 -18.95 4.95 7.96
C TYR A 32 -19.65 3.66 8.34
N ASP A 33 -20.41 3.11 7.40
CA ASP A 33 -21.14 1.86 7.57
C ASP A 33 -20.22 0.64 7.37
N ALA A 34 -19.14 0.80 6.60
CA ALA A 34 -18.11 -0.21 6.38
C ALA A 34 -16.77 0.40 5.95
N PHE A 35 -15.68 -0.34 6.17
CA PHE A 35 -14.37 -0.04 5.59
C PHE A 35 -14.07 -0.95 4.40
N VAL A 36 -13.34 -0.42 3.42
CA VAL A 36 -12.96 -1.15 2.21
C VAL A 36 -11.44 -1.09 2.05
N GLY A 37 -10.74 -2.19 2.32
CA GLY A 37 -9.30 -2.27 2.09
C GLY A 37 -8.96 -2.56 0.63
N ILE A 38 -8.00 -1.82 0.08
CA ILE A 38 -7.42 -2.13 -1.22
C ILE A 38 -6.32 -3.18 -1.03
N SER A 39 -6.57 -4.39 -1.51
CA SER A 39 -5.60 -5.48 -1.44
C SER A 39 -4.48 -5.27 -2.46
N ARG A 40 -3.21 -5.46 -2.09
CA ARG A 40 -2.72 -6.06 -0.83
C ARG A 40 -2.27 -5.06 0.24
N GLY A 41 -1.80 -3.87 -0.17
CA GLY A 41 -1.17 -2.89 0.72
C GLY A 41 -2.09 -2.42 1.85
N GLY A 42 -3.33 -2.10 1.51
CA GLY A 42 -4.37 -1.69 2.45
C GLY A 42 -4.83 -2.73 3.46
N LEU A 43 -4.44 -4.01 3.36
CA LEU A 43 -4.93 -5.06 4.28
C LEU A 43 -4.46 -4.86 5.73
N VAL A 44 -3.19 -4.49 5.91
CA VAL A 44 -2.61 -4.25 7.24
C VAL A 44 -3.21 -3.01 7.91
N PRO A 45 -3.23 -1.83 7.26
CA PRO A 45 -3.87 -0.66 7.87
C PRO A 45 -5.39 -0.85 8.03
N LEU A 46 -6.07 -1.57 7.14
CA LEU A 46 -7.49 -1.93 7.32
C LEU A 46 -7.72 -2.64 8.65
N ARG A 47 -6.91 -3.66 8.97
CA ARG A 47 -7.06 -4.41 10.22
C ARG A 47 -6.77 -3.54 11.44
N ILE A 48 -5.72 -2.72 11.43
CA ILE A 48 -5.40 -1.86 12.58
C ILE A 48 -6.53 -0.83 12.78
N LEU A 49 -6.96 -0.17 11.71
CA LEU A 49 -8.00 0.87 11.78
C LEU A 49 -9.37 0.31 12.15
N SER A 50 -9.69 -0.92 11.75
CA SER A 50 -10.93 -1.56 12.16
C SER A 50 -10.99 -1.80 13.67
N ASP A 51 -9.84 -2.11 14.28
CA ASP A 51 -9.71 -2.24 15.73
C ASP A 51 -9.93 -0.89 16.42
N GLU A 52 -9.15 0.10 15.99
CA GLU A 52 -9.07 1.42 16.61
C GLU A 52 -10.35 2.26 16.49
N LEU A 53 -11.17 1.95 15.48
CA LEU A 53 -12.43 2.63 15.19
C LEU A 53 -13.65 1.73 15.43
N GLU A 54 -13.46 0.54 15.99
CA GLU A 54 -14.52 -0.43 16.32
C GLU A 54 -15.44 -0.71 15.11
N GLN A 55 -14.86 -0.84 13.91
CA GLN A 55 -15.58 -1.12 12.68
C GLN A 55 -15.51 -2.61 12.35
N GLU A 56 -16.64 -3.30 12.45
CA GLU A 56 -16.73 -4.74 12.16
C GLU A 56 -16.99 -5.06 10.69
N ASN A 57 -17.65 -4.15 9.96
CA ASN A 57 -17.98 -4.36 8.55
C ASN A 57 -16.77 -4.02 7.67
N LEU A 58 -16.04 -5.07 7.27
CA LEU A 58 -14.85 -4.95 6.45
C LEU A 58 -15.04 -5.63 5.11
N PHE A 59 -14.73 -4.92 4.04
CA PHE A 59 -14.66 -5.45 2.68
C PHE A 59 -13.25 -5.28 2.13
N VAL A 60 -12.91 -6.10 1.14
CA VAL A 60 -11.61 -6.07 0.47
C VAL A 60 -11.84 -6.09 -1.04
N ILE A 61 -11.20 -5.16 -1.75
CA ILE A 61 -11.14 -5.16 -3.22
C ILE A 61 -9.72 -5.44 -3.63
N ARG A 62 -9.53 -6.35 -4.59
CA ARG A 62 -8.23 -6.52 -5.23
C ARG A 62 -8.15 -5.71 -6.51
N VAL A 63 -7.20 -4.78 -6.55
CA VAL A 63 -6.83 -4.03 -7.75
C VAL A 63 -5.54 -4.60 -8.32
N VAL A 64 -5.49 -4.81 -9.62
CA VAL A 64 -4.29 -5.19 -10.36
C VAL A 64 -4.07 -4.22 -11.51
N PHE A 65 -2.82 -3.90 -11.80
CA PHE A 65 -2.47 -3.12 -12.99
C PHE A 65 -2.30 -4.08 -14.16
N TYR A 66 -3.03 -3.85 -15.25
CA TYR A 66 -2.92 -4.69 -16.45
C TYR A 66 -1.71 -4.26 -17.28
N GLU A 67 -0.76 -5.18 -17.45
CA GLU A 67 0.37 -5.05 -18.36
C GLU A 67 -0.01 -5.63 -19.71
N ASP A 68 -0.39 -4.77 -20.65
CA ASP A 68 -0.51 -5.17 -22.04
C ASP A 68 0.91 -5.32 -22.61
N ILE A 69 1.21 -6.42 -23.29
CA ILE A 69 2.57 -6.92 -23.64
C ILE A 69 3.49 -5.91 -24.38
N LYS A 70 2.96 -4.76 -24.80
CA LYS A 70 3.68 -3.69 -25.51
C LYS A 70 3.63 -2.30 -24.84
N LYS A 71 2.99 -2.12 -23.69
CA LYS A 71 2.90 -0.83 -22.99
C LYS A 71 2.97 -1.02 -21.48
N THR A 72 3.68 -0.11 -20.82
CA THR A 72 3.65 0.09 -19.37
C THR A 72 2.21 0.01 -18.85
N ALA A 73 1.98 -0.69 -17.74
CA ALA A 73 0.63 -0.85 -17.19
C ALA A 73 -0.03 0.52 -16.95
N THR A 74 -1.08 0.81 -17.72
CA THR A 74 -1.70 2.15 -17.73
C THR A 74 -2.94 2.21 -16.87
N GLU A 75 -3.74 1.14 -16.82
CA GLU A 75 -5.06 1.18 -16.17
C GLU A 75 -5.21 0.13 -15.05
N PRO A 76 -5.70 0.53 -13.85
CA PRO A 76 -6.06 -0.40 -12.78
C PRO A 76 -7.38 -1.15 -13.09
N ILE A 77 -7.38 -2.45 -12.86
CA ILE A 77 -8.52 -3.35 -13.03
C ILE A 77 -8.90 -3.94 -11.67
N ILE A 78 -10.19 -3.93 -11.36
CA ILE A 78 -10.75 -4.64 -10.22
C ILE A 78 -10.86 -6.12 -10.60
N LYS A 79 -10.10 -6.97 -9.91
CA LYS A 79 -10.02 -8.41 -10.21
C LYS A 79 -10.97 -9.22 -9.36
N ASP A 80 -10.95 -8.95 -8.05
CA ASP A 80 -11.82 -9.61 -7.09
C ASP A 80 -12.84 -8.57 -6.62
N ASP A 81 -14.02 -8.63 -7.23
CA ASP A 81 -15.12 -7.71 -6.97
C ASP A 81 -15.83 -8.04 -5.66
N ILE A 82 -16.31 -6.99 -4.97
CA ILE A 82 -17.20 -7.13 -3.83
C ILE A 82 -18.58 -7.53 -4.33
N LYS A 83 -19.00 -8.78 -4.05
CA LYS A 83 -20.37 -9.27 -4.31
C LYS A 83 -21.40 -8.74 -3.30
N ILE A 84 -21.24 -7.51 -2.81
CA ILE A 84 -22.04 -6.96 -1.70
C ILE A 84 -22.68 -5.66 -2.17
N ASN A 85 -23.97 -5.52 -1.84
CA ASN A 85 -24.74 -4.33 -2.17
C ASN A 85 -24.28 -3.14 -1.32
N VAL A 86 -23.52 -2.23 -1.93
CA VAL A 86 -23.04 -1.00 -1.27
C VAL A 86 -24.01 0.17 -1.40
N LYS A 87 -25.18 -0.03 -2.02
CA LYS A 87 -26.13 1.03 -2.30
C LYS A 87 -26.59 1.73 -1.02
N GLY A 88 -26.39 3.05 -0.97
CA GLY A 88 -26.78 3.89 0.16
C GLY A 88 -25.79 3.91 1.33
N LEU A 89 -24.72 3.10 1.29
CA LEU A 89 -23.72 3.04 2.36
C LEU A 89 -22.72 4.19 2.28
N LYS A 90 -22.18 4.60 3.43
CA LYS A 90 -21.02 5.46 3.59
C LYS A 90 -19.78 4.60 3.82
N LEU A 91 -18.79 4.71 2.94
CA LEU A 91 -17.62 3.85 2.92
C LEU A 91 -16.34 4.64 3.16
N LEU A 92 -15.42 4.05 3.91
CA LEU A 92 -14.03 4.51 4.01
C LEU A 92 -13.11 3.52 3.30
N VAL A 93 -12.53 3.93 2.17
CA VAL A 93 -11.55 3.16 1.42
C VAL A 93 -10.18 3.34 2.07
N ILE A 94 -9.48 2.24 2.35
CA ILE A 94 -8.22 2.22 3.08
C ILE A 94 -7.12 1.61 2.20
N ASP A 95 -5.99 2.31 2.09
CA ASP A 95 -4.75 1.81 1.47
C ASP A 95 -3.53 2.25 2.28
N ASP A 96 -2.36 1.64 2.06
CA ASP A 96 -1.13 2.07 2.76
C ASP A 96 -0.55 3.37 2.17
N VAL A 97 -0.56 3.52 0.84
CA VAL A 97 -0.07 4.73 0.16
C VAL A 97 -0.92 5.11 -1.08
N SER A 98 -1.19 6.41 -1.24
CA SER A 98 -1.63 6.97 -2.52
C SER A 98 -0.40 7.48 -3.28
N ASP A 99 0.21 6.61 -4.11
CA ASP A 99 1.40 6.94 -4.91
C ASP A 99 1.03 7.67 -6.21
N SER A 100 0.57 6.94 -7.24
CA SER A 100 -0.02 7.57 -8.44
C SER A 100 -1.50 7.92 -8.26
N GLY A 101 -2.16 7.38 -7.23
CA GLY A 101 -3.59 7.58 -6.97
C GLY A 101 -4.54 6.78 -7.85
N ARG A 102 -4.06 6.13 -8.92
CA ARG A 102 -4.90 5.41 -9.89
C ARG A 102 -5.75 4.29 -9.27
N SER A 103 -5.16 3.43 -8.43
CA SER A 103 -5.92 2.36 -7.74
C SER A 103 -7.01 2.94 -6.85
N LEU A 104 -6.66 3.95 -6.05
CA LEU A 104 -7.57 4.59 -5.11
C LEU A 104 -8.75 5.25 -5.85
N LYS A 105 -8.44 6.01 -6.92
CA LYS A 105 -9.42 6.61 -7.81
C LYS A 105 -10.39 5.59 -8.39
N LYS A 106 -9.85 4.50 -8.95
CA LYS A 106 -10.65 3.43 -9.57
C LYS A 106 -11.63 2.80 -8.60
N VAL A 107 -11.18 2.53 -7.36
CA VAL A 107 -12.04 1.95 -6.32
C VAL A 107 -13.12 2.94 -5.86
N ILE A 108 -12.77 4.21 -5.69
CA ILE A 108 -13.74 5.25 -5.32
C ILE A 108 -14.84 5.39 -6.38
N GLU A 109 -14.46 5.48 -7.66
CA GLU A 109 -15.38 5.56 -8.79
C GLU A 109 -16.27 4.32 -8.86
N TYR A 110 -15.66 3.13 -8.78
CA TYR A 110 -16.38 1.86 -8.78
C TYR A 110 -17.47 1.77 -7.70
N LEU A 111 -17.14 2.15 -6.46
CA LEU A 111 -18.08 2.10 -5.34
C LEU A 111 -19.21 3.15 -5.48
N ARG A 112 -18.89 4.33 -6.03
CA ARG A 112 -19.90 5.35 -6.33
C ARG A 112 -20.87 4.89 -7.42
N ASP A 113 -20.35 4.29 -8.49
CA ASP A 113 -21.15 3.74 -9.58
C ASP A 113 -22.06 2.59 -9.10
N ALA A 114 -21.59 1.81 -8.13
CA ALA A 114 -22.38 0.79 -7.44
C ALA A 114 -23.45 1.36 -6.47
N GLY A 115 -23.53 2.69 -6.33
CA GLY A 115 -24.59 3.39 -5.60
C GLY A 115 -24.28 3.74 -4.14
N ALA A 116 -23.01 3.69 -3.72
CA ALA A 116 -22.61 4.17 -2.40
C ALA A 116 -22.99 5.65 -2.21
N LYS A 117 -23.49 5.99 -1.02
CA LYS A 117 -23.94 7.35 -0.67
C LYS A 117 -22.77 8.31 -0.46
N GLU A 118 -21.70 7.81 0.17
CA GLU A 118 -20.48 8.57 0.45
C GLU A 118 -19.30 7.62 0.34
N VAL A 119 -18.23 8.04 -0.34
CA VAL A 119 -16.99 7.26 -0.44
C VAL A 119 -15.84 8.21 -0.17
N ASP A 120 -15.27 8.07 1.02
CA ASP A 120 -14.04 8.74 1.45
C ASP A 120 -12.86 7.77 1.37
N SER A 121 -11.65 8.30 1.43
CA SER A 121 -10.44 7.50 1.45
C SER A 121 -9.47 7.91 2.54
N LEU A 122 -8.76 6.92 3.09
CA LEU A 122 -7.68 7.09 4.05
C LEU A 122 -6.45 6.33 3.57
N THR A 123 -5.31 7.01 3.50
CA THR A 123 -4.01 6.35 3.33
C THR A 123 -3.04 6.73 4.43
N ILE A 124 -2.06 5.88 4.73
CA ILE A 124 -1.02 6.25 5.70
C ILE A 124 -0.10 7.31 5.09
N PHE A 125 0.34 7.05 3.85
CA PHE A 125 1.16 7.98 3.08
C PHE A 125 0.43 8.52 1.86
N TYR A 126 0.79 9.73 1.45
CA TYR A 126 0.35 10.39 0.24
C TYR A 126 1.56 10.95 -0.50
N LYS A 127 1.59 10.81 -1.84
CA LYS A 127 2.63 11.43 -2.67
C LYS A 127 2.05 12.61 -3.45
N PRO A 128 2.75 13.77 -3.53
CA PRO A 128 2.23 14.97 -4.19
C PRO A 128 1.88 14.83 -5.68
N HIS A 129 2.43 13.83 -6.36
CA HIS A 129 2.15 13.53 -7.77
C HIS A 129 0.96 12.59 -7.99
N SER A 130 0.28 12.18 -6.92
CA SER A 130 -0.92 11.35 -7.01
C SER A 130 -2.07 12.10 -7.68
N GLU A 131 -2.81 11.42 -8.55
CA GLU A 131 -4.00 11.98 -9.21
C GLU A 131 -5.16 12.26 -8.24
N VAL A 132 -5.13 11.65 -7.04
CA VAL A 132 -6.18 11.77 -6.03
C VAL A 132 -5.56 12.04 -4.67
N ILE A 133 -5.97 13.16 -4.07
CA ILE A 133 -5.69 13.49 -2.67
C ILE A 133 -6.68 12.71 -1.79
N PRO A 134 -6.22 11.85 -0.88
CA PRO A 134 -7.10 11.13 0.02
C PRO A 134 -7.85 12.06 0.97
N THR A 135 -9.11 11.75 1.32
CA THR A 135 -9.85 12.48 2.37
C THR A 135 -9.04 12.59 3.67
N PHE A 136 -8.33 11.51 4.05
CA PHE A 136 -7.40 11.49 5.17
C PHE A 136 -6.05 10.92 4.75
N TYR A 137 -4.97 11.58 5.17
CA TYR A 137 -3.62 11.02 5.11
C TYR A 137 -2.78 11.49 6.31
N VAL A 138 -1.74 10.73 6.67
CA VAL A 138 -0.92 11.02 7.86
C VAL A 138 0.37 11.73 7.49
N ARG A 139 1.09 11.22 6.48
CA ARG A 139 2.36 11.77 6.00
C ARG A 139 2.33 12.01 4.50
N GLU A 140 2.93 13.11 4.10
CA GLU A 140 3.22 13.43 2.70
C GLU A 140 4.73 13.25 2.46
N THR A 141 5.10 12.52 1.42
CA THR A 141 6.52 12.27 1.10
C THR A 141 6.71 12.08 -0.40
N LYS A 142 7.91 12.40 -0.90
CA LYS A 142 8.35 12.08 -2.27
C LYS A 142 9.24 10.84 -2.31
N LYS A 143 9.66 10.34 -1.14
CA LYS A 143 10.58 9.21 -1.01
C LYS A 143 9.92 7.90 -1.44
N TRP A 144 10.74 6.91 -1.75
CA TRP A 144 10.29 5.54 -1.86
C TRP A 144 10.04 4.98 -0.46
N ILE A 145 8.77 4.79 -0.11
CA ILE A 145 8.39 4.21 1.17
C ILE A 145 8.61 2.69 1.10
N VAL A 146 9.16 2.11 2.16
CA VAL A 146 9.25 0.67 2.31
C VAL A 146 8.47 0.29 3.55
N PHE A 147 7.33 -0.36 3.36
CA PHE A 147 6.51 -0.82 4.48
C PHE A 147 7.05 -2.13 5.08
N PRO A 148 6.78 -2.39 6.38
CA PRO A 148 7.24 -3.61 7.02
C PRO A 148 6.55 -4.87 6.48
N HIS A 149 5.34 -4.75 5.92
CA HIS A 149 4.58 -5.86 5.32
C HIS A 149 4.97 -6.22 3.88
N GLU A 150 5.91 -5.51 3.25
CA GLU A 150 6.30 -5.73 1.86
C GLU A 150 7.83 -5.81 1.62
N ARG A 151 8.64 -5.88 2.68
CA ARG A 151 10.13 -5.86 2.60
C ARG A 151 10.70 -6.73 1.47
N ARG A 152 10.24 -7.99 1.39
CA ARG A 152 10.69 -8.96 0.38
C ARG A 152 10.39 -8.49 -1.04
N GLU A 153 9.20 -7.94 -1.28
CA GLU A 153 8.80 -7.49 -2.62
C GLU A 153 9.67 -6.30 -3.05
N THR A 154 9.91 -5.36 -2.15
CA THR A 154 10.75 -4.19 -2.43
C THR A 154 12.20 -4.60 -2.69
N ILE A 155 12.77 -5.51 -1.89
CA ILE A 155 14.14 -6.01 -2.12
C ILE A 155 14.24 -6.66 -3.51
N LEU A 156 13.27 -7.51 -3.91
CA LEU A 156 13.27 -8.13 -5.24
C LEU A 156 13.22 -7.11 -6.38
N LYS A 157 12.39 -6.06 -6.25
CA LYS A 157 12.32 -4.95 -7.21
C LYS A 157 13.65 -4.20 -7.32
N ILE A 158 14.32 -3.95 -6.20
CA ILE A 158 15.63 -3.30 -6.18
C ILE A 158 16.67 -4.20 -6.87
N ILE A 159 16.69 -5.50 -6.58
CA ILE A 159 17.61 -6.45 -7.24
C ILE A 159 17.39 -6.47 -8.76
N GLU A 160 16.14 -6.45 -9.22
CA GLU A 160 15.83 -6.42 -10.64
C GLU A 160 16.33 -5.12 -11.31
N LYS A 161 16.13 -3.97 -10.65
CA LYS A 161 16.60 -2.66 -11.12
C LYS A 161 18.13 -2.56 -11.14
N GLU A 162 18.79 -3.17 -10.16
CA GLU A 162 20.25 -3.17 -9.97
C GLU A 162 20.90 -4.48 -10.43
N LYS A 163 20.33 -5.18 -11.41
CA LYS A 163 20.74 -6.54 -11.83
C LYS A 163 22.21 -6.73 -12.22
N ASN A 164 22.92 -5.65 -12.52
CA ASN A 164 24.33 -5.66 -12.89
C ASN A 164 25.27 -5.41 -11.69
N LYS A 165 24.73 -5.09 -10.50
CA LYS A 165 25.52 -4.82 -9.30
C LYS A 165 25.90 -6.14 -8.62
N PRO A 166 27.15 -6.32 -8.17
CA PRO A 166 27.56 -7.50 -7.40
C PRO A 166 26.67 -7.68 -6.15
N MET A 167 26.32 -8.93 -5.85
CA MET A 167 25.37 -9.26 -4.78
C MET A 167 25.84 -8.80 -3.41
N GLU A 168 27.14 -8.87 -3.14
CA GLU A 168 27.77 -8.40 -1.90
C GLU A 168 27.57 -6.88 -1.74
N LYS A 169 27.78 -6.14 -2.82
CA LYS A 169 27.59 -4.68 -2.82
C LYS A 169 26.12 -4.31 -2.68
N LEU A 170 25.23 -5.06 -3.32
CA LEU A 170 23.79 -4.85 -3.21
C LEU A 170 23.29 -5.12 -1.79
N ARG A 171 23.81 -6.16 -1.13
CA ARG A 171 23.54 -6.46 0.28
C ARG A 171 23.96 -5.30 1.18
N GLU A 172 25.18 -4.79 1.02
CA GLU A 172 25.67 -3.62 1.77
C GLU A 172 24.76 -2.40 1.56
N ASP A 173 24.42 -2.08 0.30
CA ASP A 173 23.55 -0.95 -0.04
C ASP A 173 22.16 -1.08 0.62
N LEU A 174 21.55 -2.27 0.58
CA LEU A 174 20.25 -2.54 1.21
C LEU A 174 20.29 -2.33 2.73
N ILE A 175 21.34 -2.81 3.40
CA ILE A 175 21.51 -2.63 4.84
C ILE A 175 21.73 -1.15 5.16
N ASN A 176 22.56 -0.45 4.37
CA ASN A 176 22.86 0.96 4.58
C ASN A 176 21.63 1.86 4.41
N ILE A 177 20.69 1.54 3.52
CA ILE A 177 19.44 2.30 3.42
C ILE A 177 18.43 1.97 4.52
N GLY A 178 18.72 0.99 5.40
CA GLY A 178 17.93 0.69 6.59
C GLY A 178 17.20 -0.64 6.60
N PHE A 179 17.39 -1.53 5.62
CA PHE A 179 16.82 -2.88 5.71
C PHE A 179 17.50 -3.71 6.80
N GLU A 180 16.70 -4.53 7.50
CA GLU A 180 17.22 -5.43 8.53
C GLU A 180 18.10 -6.53 7.89
N PRO A 181 19.35 -6.76 8.35
CA PRO A 181 20.28 -7.68 7.69
C PRO A 181 19.72 -9.09 7.48
N TYR A 182 19.00 -9.63 8.47
CA TYR A 182 18.40 -10.96 8.39
C TYR A 182 17.29 -11.07 7.33
N VAL A 183 16.59 -9.96 7.04
CA VAL A 183 15.56 -9.91 5.99
C VAL A 183 16.24 -9.90 4.63
N VAL A 184 17.29 -9.08 4.47
CA VAL A 184 18.10 -9.04 3.25
C VAL A 184 18.64 -10.42 2.94
N ASP A 185 19.35 -11.03 3.89
CA ASP A 185 19.98 -12.35 3.75
C ASP A 185 18.97 -13.42 3.32
N ARG A 186 17.81 -13.48 3.98
CA ARG A 186 16.74 -14.42 3.64
C ARG A 186 16.26 -14.27 2.19
N VAL A 187 16.14 -13.04 1.69
CA VAL A 187 15.67 -12.78 0.32
C VAL A 187 16.73 -13.19 -0.69
N LEU A 188 18.01 -12.85 -0.44
CA LEU A 188 19.12 -13.18 -1.34
C LEU A 188 19.32 -14.70 -1.45
N THR A 189 19.29 -15.45 -0.35
CA THR A 189 19.40 -16.92 -0.36
C THR A 189 18.26 -17.57 -1.13
N SER A 190 17.01 -17.11 -0.93
CA SER A 190 15.85 -17.68 -1.65
C SER A 190 15.90 -17.47 -3.17
N LYS A 191 16.70 -16.51 -3.64
CA LYS A 191 16.86 -16.22 -5.07
C LYS A 191 17.91 -17.13 -5.70
N SER A 192 19.05 -17.33 -5.03
CA SER A 192 20.09 -18.24 -5.52
C SER A 192 19.58 -19.68 -5.65
N GLU A 193 18.76 -20.15 -4.71
CA GLU A 193 18.15 -21.48 -4.78
C GLU A 193 17.27 -21.65 -6.03
N LYS A 194 16.46 -20.64 -6.36
CA LYS A 194 15.61 -20.64 -7.56
C LYS A 194 16.38 -20.57 -8.88
N GLU A 195 17.57 -19.95 -8.88
CA GLU A 195 18.45 -19.92 -10.05
C GLU A 195 19.20 -21.25 -10.24
N THR A 196 19.29 -22.09 -9.21
CA THR A 196 19.98 -23.39 -9.26
C THR A 196 19.03 -24.55 -9.63
N GLU A 197 17.71 -24.35 -9.54
CA GLU A 197 16.67 -25.33 -9.89
C GLU A 197 16.25 -25.31 -11.39
N ILE A 198 16.92 -24.52 -12.24
CA ILE A 198 16.67 -24.39 -13.70
C ILE A 198 17.88 -24.94 -14.47
#